data_AF-A0A1C6D4Y8-F1
#
_entry.id   AF-A0A1C6D4Y8-F1
#
_cell.length_a   1.000
_cell.length_b   1.000
_cell.length_c   1.000
_cell.angle_alpha   90.00
_cell.angle_beta   90.00
_cell.angle_gamma   90.00
#
_symmetry.space_group_name_H-M   'P 1'
#
loop_
_entity.id
_entity.type
_entity.pdbx_description
1 polymer ?
#
loop_
_entity_poly.entity_id
_entity_poly.type
_entity_poly.pdbx_seq_one_letter_code
_entity_poly.pdbx_strand_id
1 'polypeptide(L)'
;MKYMKQFGIILGVTCAGEIIKYFVPLPVPGSIYGLLLMLIFLMSGIIKLEQVKETAEFLIEIMPLMFIPAGVGLLNSWGQLQRIVLPVSVITLVSTFVVMGVTGKVTDRCLEKRKGETEDGSGNC
;
A
#
# COMPACT_ATOMS: atom_id res chain seq x y z
N MET A 1 27.28 6.78 2.54
CA MET A 1 26.49 7.14 3.74
C MET A 1 25.07 7.63 3.44
N LYS A 2 24.70 8.00 2.20
CA LYS A 2 23.33 8.42 1.87
C LYS A 2 22.30 7.33 2.22
N TYR A 3 22.47 6.11 1.71
CA TYR A 3 21.60 4.95 2.01
C TYR A 3 21.30 4.76 3.50
N MET A 4 22.30 4.85 4.37
CA MET A 4 22.12 4.67 5.81
C MET A 4 21.25 5.77 6.44
N LYS A 5 21.36 7.02 5.97
CA LYS A 5 20.48 8.12 6.40
C LYS A 5 19.05 7.94 5.90
N GLN A 6 18.89 7.60 4.62
CA GLN A 6 17.57 7.37 4.03
C GLN A 6 16.85 6.18 4.70
N PHE A 7 17.58 5.09 4.94
CA PHE A 7 17.08 3.92 5.67
C PHE A 7 16.65 4.28 7.10
N GLY A 8 17.46 5.08 7.80
CA GLY A 8 17.11 5.57 9.14
C GLY A 8 15.83 6.41 9.15
N ILE A 9 15.58 7.21 8.12
CA ILE A 9 14.34 7.98 7.98
C ILE A 9 13.14 7.04 7.81
N ILE A 10 13.23 6.06 6.89
CA ILE A 10 12.17 5.09 6.63
C ILE A 10 11.85 4.27 7.90
N LEU A 11 12.87 3.77 8.59
CA LEU A 11 12.71 3.05 9.85
C LEU A 11 12.14 3.93 10.96
N GLY A 12 12.62 5.16 11.09
CA GLY A 12 12.14 6.10 12.12
C GLY A 12 10.66 6.42 11.95
N VAL A 13 10.22 6.67 10.72
CA VAL A 13 8.80 6.92 10.40
C VAL A 13 7.94 5.67 10.60
N THR A 14 8.44 4.50 10.22
CA THR A 14 7.73 3.23 10.44
C THR A 14 7.58 2.94 11.94
N CYS A 15 8.63 3.16 12.73
CA CYS A 15 8.62 3.01 14.18
C CYS A 15 7.64 3.98 14.84
N ALA A 16 7.63 5.25 14.40
CA ALA A 16 6.65 6.24 14.86
C ALA A 16 5.21 5.81 14.53
N GLY A 17 4.97 5.21 13.35
CA GLY A 17 3.68 4.64 12.98
C GLY A 17 3.21 3.53 13.92
N GLU A 18 4.12 2.63 14.33
CA GLU A 18 3.80 1.57 15.29
C GLU A 18 3.51 2.15 16.69
N ILE A 19 4.26 3.17 17.12
CA ILE A 19 3.99 3.90 18.38
C ILE A 19 2.60 4.53 18.35
N ILE A 20 2.22 5.18 17.25
CA ILE A 20 0.90 5.82 17.10
C ILE A 20 -0.23 4.79 17.18
N LYS A 21 -0.05 3.61 16.59
CA LYS A 21 -1.02 2.50 16.71
C LYS A 21 -1.28 2.09 18.16
N TYR A 22 -0.29 2.18 19.06
CA TYR A 22 -0.52 1.90 20.48
C TYR A 22 -1.44 2.95 21.15
N PHE A 23 -1.39 4.21 20.70
CA PHE A 23 -2.25 5.27 21.24
C PHE A 23 -3.64 5.30 20.59
N VAL A 24 -3.71 4.96 19.29
CA VAL A 24 -4.95 4.94 18.51
C VAL A 24 -5.23 3.50 18.07
N PRO A 25 -5.99 2.72 18.85
CA PRO A 25 -6.23 1.30 18.59
C PRO A 25 -7.31 1.11 17.51
N LEU A 26 -7.04 1.52 16.28
CA LEU A 26 -7.86 1.10 15.14
C LEU A 26 -7.41 -0.30 14.67
N PRO A 27 -8.30 -1.11 14.08
CA PRO A 27 -8.00 -2.45 13.57
C PRO A 27 -7.20 -2.39 12.26
N VAL A 28 -6.14 -1.58 12.21
CA VAL A 28 -5.25 -1.44 11.06
C VAL A 28 -3.80 -1.73 11.47
N PRO A 29 -3.00 -2.37 10.59
CA PRO A 29 -1.58 -2.59 10.83
C PRO A 29 -0.82 -1.27 11.01
N GLY A 30 0.24 -1.27 11.83
CA GLY A 30 1.03 -0.07 12.10
C GLY A 30 1.76 0.46 10.85
N SER A 31 2.03 -0.42 9.88
CA SER A 31 2.57 -0.04 8.57
C SER A 31 1.69 0.96 7.82
N ILE A 32 0.37 0.92 7.99
CA ILE A 32 -0.55 1.88 7.36
C ILE A 32 -0.38 3.27 7.98
N TYR A 33 -0.20 3.35 9.31
CA TYR A 33 0.10 4.62 9.98
C TYR A 33 1.46 5.17 9.55
N GLY A 34 2.47 4.32 9.43
CA GLY A 34 3.78 4.72 8.90
C GLY A 34 3.69 5.30 7.48
N LEU A 35 2.87 4.70 6.61
CA LEU A 35 2.62 5.20 5.26
C LEU A 35 1.94 6.57 5.27
N LEU A 36 0.88 6.75 6.07
CA LEU A 36 0.20 8.04 6.22
C LEU A 36 1.14 9.12 6.77
N LEU A 37 1.98 8.76 7.75
CA LEU A 37 2.92 9.69 8.35
C LEU A 37 4.03 10.09 7.37
N MET A 38 4.56 9.14 6.60
CA MET A 38 5.51 9.41 5.52
C MET A 38 4.88 10.33 4.46
N LEU A 39 3.62 10.09 4.09
CA LEU A 39 2.88 10.94 3.16
C LEU A 39 2.76 12.38 3.68
N ILE A 40 2.37 12.56 4.95
CA ILE A 40 2.27 13.88 5.57
C ILE A 40 3.62 14.60 5.58
N PHE A 41 4.71 13.89 5.89
CA PHE A 41 6.06 14.47 5.88
C PHE A 41 6.56 14.86 4.49
N LEU A 42 6.18 14.10 3.46
CA LEU A 42 6.44 14.47 2.06
C LEU A 42 5.62 15.69 1.64
N MET A 43 4.32 15.73 1.98
CA MET A 43 3.44 16.87 1.69
C MET A 43 3.88 18.14 2.42
N SER A 44 4.36 18.01 3.67
CA SER A 44 4.85 19.14 4.46
C SER A 44 6.24 19.64 4.01
N GLY A 45 6.90 18.92 3.10
CA GLY A 45 8.24 19.27 2.60
C GLY A 45 9.37 19.07 3.63
N ILE A 46 9.08 18.48 4.79
CA ILE A 46 10.07 18.17 5.85
C ILE A 46 11.04 17.11 5.34
N ILE A 47 10.52 16.11 4.63
CA ILE A 47 11.31 15.05 3.98
C ILE A 47 11.19 15.24 2.47
N LYS A 48 12.31 15.48 1.79
CA LYS A 48 12.33 15.51 0.33
C LYS A 48 12.33 14.09 -0.23
N LEU A 49 11.66 13.89 -1.36
CA LEU A 49 11.54 12.58 -2.00
C LEU A 49 12.92 11.99 -2.36
N GLU A 50 13.87 12.83 -2.76
CA GLU A 50 15.27 12.42 -3.04
C GLU A 50 15.99 11.86 -1.81
N GLN A 51 15.52 12.13 -0.59
CA GLN A 51 16.12 11.62 0.65
C GLN A 51 15.63 10.23 1.05
N VAL A 52 14.66 9.65 0.35
CA VAL A 52 14.13 8.32 0.67
C VAL A 52 14.06 7.41 -0.55
N LYS A 53 14.01 7.98 -1.76
CA LYS A 53 13.78 7.26 -3.02
C LYS A 53 14.77 6.12 -3.28
N GLU A 54 16.08 6.39 -3.28
CA GLU A 54 17.09 5.36 -3.63
C GLU A 54 17.00 4.14 -2.70
N THR A 55 16.81 4.36 -1.40
CA THR A 55 16.71 3.26 -0.43
C THR A 55 15.36 2.56 -0.49
N ALA A 56 14.26 3.30 -0.73
CA ALA A 56 12.96 2.70 -0.92
C ALA A 56 12.94 1.79 -2.17
N GLU A 57 13.51 2.23 -3.29
CA GLU A 57 13.65 1.43 -4.51
C GLU A 57 14.48 0.17 -4.26
N PHE A 58 15.62 0.29 -3.57
CA PHE A 58 16.42 -0.86 -3.16
C PHE A 58 15.65 -1.85 -2.28
N LEU A 59 14.89 -1.36 -1.29
CA LEU A 59 14.08 -2.21 -0.41
C LEU A 59 12.96 -2.94 -1.17
N ILE A 60 12.34 -2.27 -2.14
CA ILE A 60 11.33 -2.87 -3.03
C ILE A 60 11.96 -3.94 -3.92
N GLU A 61 13.18 -3.71 -4.41
CA GLU A 61 13.91 -4.68 -5.24
C GLU A 61 14.22 -5.98 -4.49
N ILE A 62 14.58 -5.91 -3.20
CA ILE A 62 14.85 -7.09 -2.36
C ILE A 62 13.59 -7.68 -1.70
N MET A 63 12.41 -7.05 -1.86
CA MET A 63 11.14 -7.52 -1.28
C MET A 63 10.80 -8.98 -1.67
N PRO A 64 10.97 -9.42 -2.93
CA PRO A 64 10.78 -10.82 -3.31
C PRO A 64 11.65 -11.80 -2.51
N LEU A 65 12.90 -11.43 -2.20
CA LEU A 65 13.81 -12.24 -1.41
C LEU A 65 13.32 -12.40 0.04
N MET A 66 12.75 -11.33 0.61
CA MET A 66 12.14 -11.35 1.95
C MET A 66 10.88 -12.23 2.05
N PHE A 67 10.25 -12.60 0.94
CA PHE A 67 9.14 -13.56 0.94
C PHE A 67 9.58 -15.02 0.96
N ILE A 68 10.83 -15.35 0.62
CA ILE A 68 11.31 -16.73 0.62
C ILE A 68 11.16 -17.39 2.01
N PRO A 69 11.59 -16.76 3.12
CA PRO A 69 11.41 -17.34 4.47
C PRO A 69 9.93 -17.52 4.84
N ALA A 70 9.07 -16.56 4.48
CA ALA A 70 7.64 -16.65 4.72
C ALA A 70 7.01 -17.83 3.96
N GLY A 71 7.42 -18.04 2.70
CA GLY A 71 7.00 -19.16 1.87
C GLY A 71 7.45 -20.52 2.42
N VAL A 72 8.71 -20.63 2.84
CA VAL A 72 9.23 -21.86 3.48
C VAL A 72 8.49 -22.15 4.78
N GLY A 73 8.15 -21.12 5.57
CA GLY A 73 7.32 -21.28 6.77
C GLY A 73 5.94 -21.88 6.50
N LEU A 74 5.33 -21.57 5.35
CA LEU A 74 4.05 -22.16 4.94
C LEU A 74 4.16 -23.66 4.64
N LEU A 75 5.32 -24.16 4.19
CA LEU A 75 5.53 -25.59 3.94
C LEU A 75 5.40 -26.42 5.23
N ASN A 76 5.73 -25.85 6.39
CA ASN A 76 5.52 -26.53 7.68
C ASN A 76 4.03 -26.80 7.96
N SER A 77 3.11 -26.04 7.35
CA SER A 77 1.65 -26.20 7.46
C SER A 77 1.00 -26.83 6.21
N TRP A 78 1.79 -27.49 5.36
CA TRP A 78 1.34 -28.01 4.06
C TRP A 78 0.09 -28.90 4.14
N GLY A 79 -0.03 -29.72 5.19
CA GLY A 79 -1.16 -30.63 5.37
C GLY A 79 -2.52 -29.94 5.53
N GLN A 80 -2.55 -28.73 6.09
CA GLN A 80 -3.77 -27.91 6.15
C GLN A 80 -3.96 -27.11 4.85
N LEU A 81 -2.86 -26.61 4.28
CA LEU A 81 -2.86 -25.78 3.08
C LEU A 81 -3.41 -26.51 1.86
N GLN A 82 -3.04 -27.79 1.65
CA GLN A 82 -3.47 -28.58 0.49
C GLN A 82 -5.00 -28.66 0.33
N ARG A 83 -5.75 -28.70 1.45
CA ARG A 83 -7.22 -28.77 1.41
C ARG A 83 -7.86 -27.45 0.97
N ILE A 84 -7.17 -26.32 1.18
CA ILE A 84 -7.69 -24.98 0.90
C ILE A 84 -7.08 -24.34 -0.35
N VAL A 85 -6.02 -24.92 -0.94
CA VAL A 85 -5.38 -24.39 -2.16
C VAL A 85 -6.39 -24.20 -3.28
N LEU A 86 -7.23 -25.20 -3.56
CA LEU A 86 -8.20 -25.12 -4.65
C LEU A 86 -9.23 -23.99 -4.44
N PRO A 87 -9.93 -23.88 -3.30
CA PRO A 87 -10.85 -22.77 -3.07
C PRO A 87 -10.14 -21.41 -2.99
N VAL A 88 -8.92 -21.34 -2.42
CA VAL A 88 -8.13 -20.10 -2.34
C VAL A 88 -7.70 -19.61 -3.72
N SER A 89 -7.26 -20.50 -4.62
CA SER A 89 -6.89 -20.12 -5.99
C SER A 89 -8.09 -19.59 -6.77
N VAL A 90 -9.25 -20.25 -6.67
CA VAL A 90 -10.47 -19.82 -7.34
C VAL A 90 -10.94 -18.47 -6.81
N ILE A 91 -11.04 -18.31 -5.48
CA ILE A 91 -11.52 -17.05 -4.89
C ILE A 91 -10.57 -15.88 -5.19
N THR A 92 -9.26 -16.12 -5.23
CA THR A 92 -8.26 -15.09 -5.55
C THR A 92 -8.39 -14.61 -7.00
N LEU A 93 -8.55 -15.53 -7.96
CA LEU A 93 -8.75 -15.16 -9.36
C LEU A 93 -10.07 -14.41 -9.54
N VAL A 94 -11.18 -14.96 -9.03
CA VAL A 94 -12.50 -14.34 -9.16
C VAL A 94 -12.54 -12.97 -8.50
N SER A 95 -12.04 -12.82 -7.27
CA SER A 95 -12.02 -11.54 -6.57
C SER A 95 -11.16 -10.50 -7.28
N THR A 96 -10.03 -10.91 -7.87
CA THR A 96 -9.17 -9.99 -8.65
C THR A 96 -9.93 -9.42 -9.85
N PHE A 97 -10.60 -10.27 -10.65
CA PHE A 97 -11.38 -9.80 -11.79
C PHE A 97 -12.59 -8.96 -11.37
N VAL A 98 -13.27 -9.35 -10.30
CA VAL A 98 -14.42 -8.60 -9.76
C VAL A 98 -13.98 -7.22 -9.26
N VAL A 99 -12.92 -7.14 -8.46
CA VAL A 99 -12.39 -5.86 -7.96
C VAL A 99 -11.94 -4.97 -9.11
N MET A 100 -11.24 -5.53 -10.12
CA MET A 100 -10.82 -4.79 -11.31
C MET A 100 -12.03 -4.23 -12.08
N GLY A 101 -13.06 -5.04 -12.34
CA GLY A 101 -14.26 -4.61 -13.07
C GLY A 101 -15.10 -3.59 -12.29
N VAL A 102 -15.28 -3.79 -10.99
CA VAL A 102 -16.03 -2.87 -10.11
C VAL A 102 -15.28 -1.53 -10.01
N THR A 103 -13.98 -1.55 -9.76
CA THR A 103 -13.15 -0.33 -9.64
C THR A 103 -13.15 0.46 -10.95
N GLY A 104 -13.03 -0.22 -12.10
CA GLY A 104 -13.14 0.40 -13.42
C GLY A 104 -14.48 1.11 -13.59
N LYS A 105 -15.60 0.39 -13.39
CA LYS A 105 -16.95 0.96 -13.52
C LYS A 105 -17.22 2.12 -12.55
N VAL A 106 -16.74 2.02 -11.31
CA VAL A 106 -16.86 3.11 -10.32
C VAL A 106 -16.07 4.34 -10.78
N THR A 107 -14.87 4.14 -11.33
CA THR A 107 -14.03 5.22 -11.86
C THR A 107 -14.70 5.88 -13.06
N ASP A 108 -15.22 5.11 -14.02
CA ASP A 108 -15.94 5.63 -15.20
C ASP A 108 -17.16 6.46 -14.78
N ARG A 109 -17.94 5.96 -13.82
CA ARG A 109 -19.10 6.68 -13.24
C ARG A 109 -18.69 7.98 -12.56
N CYS A 110 -17.57 8.00 -11.83
CA CYS A 110 -17.04 9.21 -11.21
C CYS A 110 -16.55 10.21 -12.25
N LEU A 111 -15.95 9.76 -13.35
CA LEU A 111 -15.47 10.62 -14.44
C LEU A 111 -16.63 11.20 -15.28
N GLU A 112 -17.69 10.44 -15.55
CA GLU A 112 -18.90 10.95 -16.21
C GLU A 112 -19.59 12.04 -15.39
N LYS A 113 -19.69 11.86 -14.06
CA LYS A 113 -20.24 12.89 -13.17
C LYS A 113 -19.43 14.18 -13.19
N ARG A 114 -18.11 14.10 -13.26
CA ARG A 114 -17.21 15.27 -13.36
C ARG A 114 -17.32 16.00 -14.69
N LYS A 115 -17.63 15.29 -15.80
CA LYS A 115 -17.89 15.92 -17.10
C LYS A 115 -19.17 16.76 -17.10
N GLY A 116 -20.24 16.27 -16.47
CA GLY A 116 -21.48 17.06 -16.29
C GLY A 116 -21.28 18.33 -15.45
N GLU A 117 -20.40 18.30 -14.44
CA GLU A 117 -20.07 19.48 -13.62
C GLU A 117 -19.16 20.51 -14.34
N THR A 118 -18.47 20.12 -15.42
CA THR A 118 -17.61 21.04 -16.19
C THR A 118 -18.36 21.77 -17.31
N GLU A 119 -19.43 21.18 -17.86
CA GLU A 119 -20.30 21.83 -18.86
C GLU A 119 -21.27 22.86 -18.27
N ASP A 120 -21.68 22.72 -17.00
CA ASP A 120 -22.55 23.68 -16.30
C ASP A 120 -21.79 24.92 -15.75
N GLY A 121 -20.46 24.91 -15.77
CA GLY A 121 -19.61 26.02 -15.30
C GLY A 121 -19.18 27.02 -16.40
N SER A 122 -19.48 26.74 -17.67
CA SER A 122 -19.13 27.62 -18.81
C SER A 122 -20.37 28.28 -19.45
N GLY A 123 -21.52 28.23 -18.78
CA GLY A 123 -22.80 28.72 -19.26
C GLY A 123 -23.31 30.01 -18.61
N ASN A 124 -22.50 30.75 -17.84
CA ASN A 124 -22.90 32.07 -17.37
C ASN A 124 -21.71 33.00 -17.04
N CYS A 125 -21.07 33.53 -18.10
CA CYS A 125 -20.56 34.91 -18.30
C CYS A 125 -19.47 34.94 -19.37
#